data_AF-A0A679JFH0-F1
#
_entry.id   AF-A0A679JFH0-F1
#
_cell.length_a   1.000
_cell.length_b   1.000
_cell.length_c   1.000
_cell.angle_alpha   90.00
_cell.angle_beta   90.00
_cell.angle_gamma   90.00
#
_symmetry.space_group_name_H-M   'P 1'
#
loop_
_entity.id
_entity.type
_entity.pdbx_description
1 polymer ?
#
loop_
_entity_poly.entity_id
_entity_poly.type
_entity_poly.pdbx_seq_one_letter_code
_entity_poly.pdbx_strand_id
1 'polypeptide(L)'
;MVKNRLPLPVLMLIALGMLLASCSSNSPPIAPPSVQPAQRPPLPPEGRQPPTPSICLPTCSAALTLERERWRESLMNAGPPAPSASGTPTR
;
A
#
# COMPACT_ATOMS: atom_id res chain seq x y z
N MET A 1 60.04 1.05 -32.59
CA MET A 1 58.71 1.61 -32.23
C MET A 1 57.68 0.49 -32.33
N VAL A 2 57.32 -0.12 -31.19
CA VAL A 2 56.33 -1.21 -31.15
C VAL A 2 54.95 -0.60 -31.32
N LYS A 3 54.26 -0.93 -32.42
CA LYS A 3 52.93 -0.39 -32.74
C LYS A 3 51.89 -1.29 -32.07
N ASN A 4 51.50 -0.95 -30.84
CA ASN A 4 50.44 -1.63 -30.09
C ASN A 4 49.10 -1.46 -30.81
N ARG A 5 48.78 -2.35 -31.74
CA ARG A 5 47.45 -2.43 -32.35
C ARG A 5 46.61 -3.35 -31.48
N LEU A 6 45.70 -2.76 -30.72
CA LEU A 6 44.68 -3.53 -30.00
C LEU A 6 43.87 -4.32 -31.03
N PRO A 7 43.74 -5.65 -30.87
CA PRO A 7 43.00 -6.45 -31.83
C PRO A 7 41.51 -6.08 -31.72
N LEU A 8 40.81 -6.08 -32.86
CA LEU A 8 39.39 -5.71 -32.97
C LEU A 8 38.47 -6.36 -31.92
N PRO A 9 38.67 -7.63 -31.51
CA PRO A 9 37.88 -8.25 -30.45
C PRO A 9 38.05 -7.58 -29.08
N VAL A 10 39.25 -7.08 -28.77
CA VAL A 10 39.52 -6.39 -27.50
C VAL A 10 38.83 -5.02 -27.49
N LEU A 11 38.79 -4.32 -28.63
CA LEU A 11 38.05 -3.06 -28.75
C LEU A 11 36.55 -3.26 -28.56
N MET A 12 35.99 -4.33 -29.12
CA MET A 12 34.58 -4.72 -28.95
C MET A 12 34.25 -5.03 -27.48
N LEU A 13 35.13 -5.75 -26.78
CA LEU A 13 34.96 -6.07 -25.36
C LEU A 13 35.02 -4.82 -24.47
N ILE A 14 35.91 -3.87 -24.77
CA ILE A 14 35.99 -2.60 -24.05
C ILE A 14 34.72 -1.78 -24.25
N ALA A 15 34.22 -1.69 -25.49
CA ALA A 15 32.95 -1.00 -25.77
C ALA A 15 31.80 -1.64 -24.99
N LEU A 16 31.67 -2.97 -25.00
CA LEU A 16 30.62 -3.67 -24.26
C LEU A 16 30.71 -3.43 -22.74
N GLY A 17 31.92 -3.42 -22.17
CA GLY A 17 32.14 -3.10 -20.76
C GLY A 17 31.71 -1.68 -20.38
N MET A 18 31.95 -0.71 -21.26
CA MET A 18 31.53 0.68 -21.07
C MET A 18 30.00 0.84 -21.10
N LEU A 19 29.30 0.10 -21.98
CA LEU A 19 27.83 0.12 -22.02
C LEU A 19 27.21 -0.49 -20.75
N LEU A 20 27.78 -1.58 -20.22
CA LEU A 20 27.26 -2.25 -19.03
C LEU A 20 27.44 -1.43 -17.75
N ALA A 21 28.50 -0.62 -17.66
CA ALA A 21 28.76 0.22 -16.48
C ALA A 21 27.74 1.37 -16.30
N SER A 22 27.05 1.78 -17.36
CA SER A 22 26.09 2.90 -17.32
C SER A 22 24.75 2.56 -16.65
N CYS A 23 24.43 1.28 -16.44
CA CYS A 23 23.17 0.86 -15.80
C CYS A 23 23.26 0.79 -14.27
N SER A 24 24.44 1.00 -13.68
CA SER A 24 24.67 0.99 -12.23
C SER A 24 24.58 2.38 -11.58
N SER A 25 24.40 3.43 -12.39
CA SER A 25 24.24 4.78 -11.88
C SER A 25 22.89 4.90 -11.17
N ASN A 26 22.88 4.66 -9.86
CA ASN A 26 21.80 5.06 -8.97
C ASN A 26 21.57 6.56 -9.18
N SER A 27 20.50 6.91 -9.90
CA SER A 27 20.05 8.29 -9.97
C SER A 27 19.82 8.76 -8.54
N PRO A 28 20.44 9.86 -8.10
CA PRO A 28 20.10 10.41 -6.79
C PRO A 28 18.59 10.64 -6.75
N PRO A 29 17.90 10.34 -5.64
CA PRO A 29 16.50 10.71 -5.50
C PRO A 29 16.41 12.22 -5.71
N ILE A 30 15.83 12.63 -6.84
CA ILE A 30 15.42 14.03 -7.03
C ILE A 30 14.21 14.18 -6.12
N ALA A 31 14.48 14.40 -4.82
CA ALA A 31 13.46 14.90 -3.94
C ALA A 31 13.02 16.25 -4.51
N PRO A 32 11.72 16.48 -4.72
CA PRO A 32 11.27 17.81 -5.09
C PRO A 32 11.77 18.80 -4.03
N PRO A 33 12.16 20.03 -4.43
CA PRO A 33 12.55 21.04 -3.46
C PRO A 33 11.44 21.17 -2.41
N SER A 34 11.83 21.26 -1.14
CA SER A 34 10.92 21.52 -0.04
C SER A 34 10.32 22.92 -0.25
N VAL A 35 9.17 22.97 -0.92
CA VAL A 35 8.42 24.20 -1.16
C VAL A 35 7.39 24.36 -0.07
N GLN A 36 7.25 25.58 0.46
CA GLN A 36 6.16 25.88 1.36
C GLN A 36 4.83 25.53 0.68
N PRO A 37 3.90 24.84 1.37
CA PRO A 37 2.57 24.60 0.84
C PRO A 37 1.94 25.93 0.42
N ALA A 38 1.25 25.93 -0.73
CA ALA A 38 0.51 27.09 -1.18
C ALA A 38 -0.43 27.58 -0.06
N GLN A 39 -0.16 28.78 0.47
CA GLN A 39 -0.98 29.44 1.48
C GLN A 39 -2.29 29.89 0.81
N ARG A 40 -3.23 28.97 0.62
CA ARG A 40 -4.55 29.30 0.12
C ARG A 40 -5.32 30.06 1.20
N PRO A 41 -5.91 31.23 0.88
CA PRO A 41 -6.82 31.90 1.78
C PRO A 41 -7.97 30.96 2.20
N PRO A 42 -8.47 31.05 3.43
CA PRO A 42 -9.64 30.30 3.84
C PRO A 42 -10.85 30.68 2.98
N LEU A 43 -11.71 29.69 2.71
CA LEU A 43 -12.94 29.93 1.93
C LEU A 43 -13.82 30.99 2.62
N PRO A 44 -14.47 31.85 1.84
CA PRO A 44 -15.47 32.78 2.37
C PRO A 44 -16.62 32.00 3.00
N PRO A 45 -17.32 32.53 4.01
CA PRO A 45 -18.40 31.83 4.72
C PRO A 45 -19.44 31.20 3.80
N GLU A 46 -19.78 31.87 2.69
CA GLU A 46 -20.74 31.44 1.68
C GLU A 46 -20.28 30.23 0.88
N GLY A 47 -18.95 30.05 0.76
CA GLY A 47 -18.34 28.90 0.07
C GLY A 47 -18.04 27.72 0.99
N ARG A 48 -18.34 27.84 2.30
CA ARG A 48 -18.13 26.75 3.26
C ARG A 48 -19.33 25.82 3.23
N GLN A 49 -19.04 24.53 3.25
CA GLN A 49 -20.06 23.53 3.52
C GLN A 49 -20.48 23.61 4.98
N PRO A 50 -21.76 23.32 5.31
CA PRO A 50 -22.18 23.20 6.68
C PRO A 50 -21.39 22.08 7.39
N PRO A 51 -21.22 22.16 8.72
CA PRO A 51 -20.58 21.10 9.47
C PRO A 51 -21.25 19.75 9.21
N THR A 52 -20.44 18.70 9.09
CA THR A 52 -20.95 17.34 8.94
C THR A 52 -21.89 17.02 10.11
N PRO A 53 -23.13 16.59 9.85
CA PRO A 53 -24.06 16.26 10.92
C PRO A 53 -23.54 15.06 11.72
N SER A 54 -23.80 15.05 13.03
CA SER A 54 -23.27 14.03 13.95
C SER A 54 -23.66 12.60 13.57
N ILE A 55 -24.83 12.41 12.94
CA ILE A 55 -25.31 11.11 12.41
C ILE A 55 -24.39 10.53 11.34
N CYS A 56 -23.66 11.37 10.60
CA CYS A 56 -22.74 10.95 9.55
C CYS A 56 -21.30 10.74 10.05
N LEU A 57 -21.05 10.99 11.34
CA LEU A 57 -19.74 10.71 11.92
C LEU A 57 -19.57 9.19 12.11
N PRO A 58 -18.35 8.67 11.94
CA PRO A 58 -18.05 7.25 12.18
C PRO A 58 -18.35 6.83 13.64
N THR A 59 -18.40 7.80 14.55
CA THR A 59 -18.80 7.60 15.95
C THR A 59 -20.29 7.25 16.11
N CYS A 60 -21.15 7.63 15.16
CA CYS A 60 -22.58 7.35 15.22
C CYS A 60 -22.88 5.84 15.27
N SER A 61 -22.05 5.02 14.63
CA SER A 61 -22.21 3.56 14.60
C SER A 61 -21.25 2.82 15.52
N ALA A 62 -20.43 3.51 16.31
CA ALA A 62 -19.35 2.87 17.10
C ALA A 62 -19.87 1.79 18.05
N ALA A 63 -20.97 2.06 18.76
CA ALA A 63 -21.59 1.08 19.66
C ALA A 63 -22.13 -0.15 18.91
N LEU A 64 -22.73 0.05 17.73
CA LEU A 64 -23.24 -1.04 16.89
C LEU A 64 -22.12 -1.89 16.29
N THR A 65 -21.00 -1.26 15.91
CA THR A 65 -19.79 -1.96 15.44
C THR A 65 -19.22 -2.83 16.56
N LEU A 66 -19.09 -2.29 17.77
CA LEU A 66 -18.61 -3.05 18.94
C LEU A 66 -19.52 -4.25 19.24
N GLU A 67 -20.83 -4.05 19.19
CA GLU A 67 -21.81 -5.12 19.41
C GLU A 67 -21.64 -6.23 18.36
N ARG A 68 -21.52 -5.87 17.07
CA ARG A 68 -21.24 -6.84 16.00
C ARG A 68 -19.97 -7.64 16.23
N GLU A 69 -18.89 -7.00 16.67
CA GLU A 69 -17.62 -7.68 16.94
C GLU A 69 -17.77 -8.69 18.07
N ARG A 70 -18.44 -8.33 19.17
CA ARG A 70 -18.74 -9.24 20.28
C ARG A 70 -19.55 -10.46 19.83
N TRP A 71 -20.57 -10.25 19.01
CA TRP A 71 -21.36 -11.35 18.45
C TRP A 71 -20.53 -12.26 17.56
N ARG A 72 -19.69 -11.67 16.69
CA ARG A 72 -18.79 -12.43 15.83
C ARG A 72 -17.83 -13.31 16.65
N GLU A 73 -17.22 -12.76 17.69
CA GLU A 73 -16.35 -13.50 18.59
C GLU A 73 -17.10 -14.62 19.32
N SER A 74 -18.30 -14.34 19.82
CA SER A 74 -19.12 -15.36 20.49
C SER A 74 -19.46 -16.53 19.56
N LEU A 75 -19.73 -16.26 18.28
CA LEU A 75 -20.05 -17.29 17.29
C LEU A 75 -18.82 -18.06 16.82
N MET A 76 -17.67 -17.39 16.69
CA MET A 76 -16.41 -18.04 16.30
C MET A 76 -15.80 -18.89 17.42
N ASN A 77 -16.05 -18.51 18.68
CA ASN A 77 -15.58 -19.24 19.86
C ASN A 77 -16.62 -20.21 20.41
N ALA A 78 -17.76 -20.39 19.73
CA ALA A 78 -18.71 -21.44 20.08
C ALA A 78 -17.97 -22.80 20.03
N GLY A 79 -18.11 -23.57 21.11
CA GLY A 79 -17.40 -24.83 21.31
C GLY A 79 -17.58 -25.85 20.18
N PRO A 80 -16.86 -26.98 20.22
CA PRO A 80 -16.82 -27.95 19.13
C PRO A 80 -18.24 -28.33 18.67
N PRO A 81 -18.43 -28.56 17.36
CA PRO A 81 -19.74 -28.85 16.79
C PRO A 81 -20.40 -30.00 17.56
N ALA A 82 -21.70 -29.84 17.82
CA ALA A 82 -22.47 -30.86 18.51
C ALA A 82 -22.29 -32.23 17.81
N PRO A 83 -22.17 -33.32 18.57
CA PRO A 83 -22.02 -34.65 17.98
C PRO A 83 -23.18 -34.95 17.03
N SER A 84 -22.87 -35.57 15.88
CA SER A 84 -23.87 -35.95 14.89
C SER A 84 -25.00 -36.75 15.53
N ALA A 85 -26.24 -36.33 15.26
CA ALA A 85 -27.42 -37.06 15.69
C ALA A 85 -27.44 -38.42 14.98
N SER A 86 -27.18 -39.49 15.72
CA SER A 86 -27.36 -40.86 15.27
C SER A 86 -28.86 -41.18 15.24
N GLY A 87 -29.49 -40.95 14.08
CA GLY A 87 -30.83 -41.45 13.82
C GLY A 87 -30.80 -42.96 13.63
N THR A 88 -31.41 -43.72 14.53
CA THR A 88 -31.68 -45.15 14.30
C THR A 88 -32.82 -45.26 13.29
N PRO A 89 -32.61 -45.77 12.07
CA PRO A 89 -33.72 -45.99 11.15
C PRO A 89 -34.59 -47.09 11.73
N THR A 90 -35.85 -46.76 12.02
CA THR A 90 -36.83 -47.74 12.46
C THR A 90 -37.43 -48.39 11.21
N ARG A 91 -37.05 -49.66 11.00
CA ARG A 91 -37.84 -50.80 10.50
C ARG A 91 -37.16 -51.59 9.40
#